data_AF-A0A553R9J2-F1
#
_entry.id   AF-A0A553R9J2-F1
#
_cell.length_a   1.000
_cell.length_b   1.000
_cell.length_c   1.000
_cell.angle_alpha   90.00
_cell.angle_beta   90.00
_cell.angle_gamma   90.00
#
_symmetry.space_group_name_H-M   'P 1'
#
loop_
_entity.id
_entity.type
_entity.pdbx_description
1 polymer ?
#
loop_
_entity_poly.entity_id
_entity_poly.type
_entity_poly.pdbx_seq_one_letter_code
_entity_poly.pdbx_strand_id
1 'polypeptide(L)'
;MSQCPHTNTSVIAHKLQSFVLIVDGCIDWSVDLKTYRVLAGEPLRVKCALFYSYIRTNYSEAQNAKLRLIWYRNKGDSEEPIIFSGHRLSKEGDSIWFRSAEMEDNGFYTCVLR
;
A
#
# COMPACT_ATOMS: atom_id res chain seq x y z
N MET A 1 26.32 19.26 22.99
CA MET A 1 26.14 18.72 21.63
C MET A 1 24.67 18.36 21.48
N SER A 2 23.97 19.20 20.74
CA SER A 2 22.52 19.27 20.59
C SER A 2 21.96 17.97 20.00
N GLN A 3 20.96 17.40 20.69
CA GLN A 3 20.05 16.39 20.16
C GLN A 3 19.48 16.87 18.82
N CYS A 4 19.74 16.11 17.76
CA CYS A 4 19.06 16.30 16.50
C CYS A 4 17.55 16.11 16.73
N PRO A 5 16.68 16.99 16.23
CA PRO A 5 15.25 16.74 16.26
C PRO A 5 15.00 15.46 15.44
N HIS A 6 14.32 14.48 16.04
CA HIS A 6 13.82 13.32 15.32
C HIS A 6 12.82 13.80 14.26
N THR A 7 13.32 14.18 13.08
CA THR A 7 12.52 14.69 11.99
C THR A 7 11.73 13.56 11.35
N ASN A 8 10.43 13.57 11.66
CA ASN A 8 9.27 13.00 10.98
C ASN A 8 9.26 11.50 10.60
N THR A 9 8.18 10.87 11.06
CA THR A 9 7.75 9.50 10.77
C THR A 9 7.16 9.40 9.36
N SER A 10 7.64 8.49 8.52
CA SER A 10 6.94 8.13 7.28
C SER A 10 5.64 7.40 7.65
N VAL A 11 4.51 8.00 7.31
CA VAL A 11 3.16 7.49 7.52
C VAL A 11 2.62 6.95 6.20
N ILE A 12 2.39 5.65 6.15
CA ILE A 12 1.69 4.98 5.05
C ILE A 12 0.32 4.56 5.55
N ALA A 13 -0.73 5.05 4.91
CA ALA A 13 -2.09 4.60 5.11
C ALA A 13 -2.53 3.77 3.91
N HIS A 14 -3.36 2.76 4.14
CA HIS A 14 -3.99 2.05 3.04
C HIS A 14 -5.28 2.76 2.70
N LYS A 15 -5.41 3.26 1.48
CA LYS A 15 -6.73 3.57 0.96
C LYS A 15 -7.21 2.33 0.24
N LEU A 16 -8.34 1.80 0.66
CA LEU A 16 -9.21 1.06 -0.23
C LEU A 16 -10.17 2.18 -0.71
N GLN A 17 -10.41 2.32 -2.02
CA GLN A 17 -11.21 3.41 -2.61
C GLN A 17 -12.75 3.18 -2.78
N SER A 18 -13.61 3.66 -1.85
CA SER A 18 -15.06 3.32 -1.78
C SER A 18 -15.94 4.52 -2.04
N PHE A 19 -16.79 4.38 -3.05
CA PHE A 19 -18.14 4.95 -3.12
C PHE A 19 -19.04 3.87 -3.74
N VAL A 20 -20.32 3.78 -3.33
CA VAL A 20 -21.35 3.06 -4.11
C VAL A 20 -21.66 3.89 -5.35
N LEU A 21 -20.70 3.87 -6.27
CA LEU A 21 -20.85 4.13 -7.68
C LEU A 21 -20.17 2.91 -8.29
N ILE A 22 -20.89 2.13 -9.11
CA ILE A 22 -20.24 1.17 -9.99
C ILE A 22 -19.42 2.01 -10.97
N VAL A 23 -18.24 2.44 -10.59
CA VAL A 23 -17.24 3.00 -11.49
C VAL A 23 -16.35 1.81 -11.83
N ASP A 24 -16.55 1.29 -13.04
CA ASP A 24 -15.77 0.19 -13.62
C ASP A 24 -15.83 -1.18 -12.89
N GLY A 25 -16.77 -1.39 -11.96
CA GLY A 25 -17.09 -2.73 -11.43
C GLY A 25 -16.26 -3.26 -10.25
N CYS A 26 -15.55 -2.40 -9.50
CA CYS A 26 -14.82 -2.81 -8.28
C CYS A 26 -15.63 -2.55 -6.99
N ILE A 27 -15.55 -3.47 -6.01
CA ILE A 27 -16.04 -3.26 -4.63
C ILE A 27 -14.91 -2.64 -3.84
N ASP A 28 -15.26 -1.69 -2.99
CA ASP A 28 -14.27 -1.12 -2.13
C ASP A 28 -14.65 -0.87 -0.66
N TRP A 29 -13.63 -1.04 0.18
CA TRP A 29 -13.62 -1.19 1.62
C TRP A 29 -13.10 0.03 2.40
N SER A 30 -12.88 1.19 1.77
CA SER A 30 -12.38 2.45 2.36
C SER A 30 -10.95 2.38 2.95
N VAL A 31 -10.47 3.43 3.60
CA VAL A 31 -9.13 3.41 4.22
C VAL A 31 -9.08 2.36 5.34
N ASP A 32 -8.09 1.46 5.30
CA ASP A 32 -7.90 0.47 6.36
C ASP A 32 -7.50 1.16 7.67
N LEU A 33 -7.96 0.62 8.79
CA LEU A 33 -7.69 1.19 10.11
C LEU A 33 -6.20 1.09 10.50
N LYS A 34 -5.44 0.18 9.88
CA LYS A 34 -4.01 0.04 10.13
C LYS A 34 -3.21 1.09 9.38
N THR A 35 -2.61 1.99 10.16
CA THR A 35 -1.61 2.94 9.67
C THR A 35 -0.20 2.42 9.96
N TYR A 36 0.67 2.50 8.97
CA TYR A 36 2.08 2.13 9.09
C TYR A 36 2.91 3.38 9.35
N ARG A 37 3.79 3.30 10.33
CA ARG A 37 4.64 4.40 10.78
C ARG A 37 6.05 3.89 10.93
N VAL A 38 7.01 4.52 10.26
CA VAL A 38 8.41 4.09 10.26
C VAL A 38 9.33 5.31 10.24
N LEU A 39 10.57 5.17 10.72
CA LEU A 39 11.58 6.22 10.60
C LEU A 39 12.17 6.22 9.19
N ALA A 40 12.56 7.40 8.69
CA ALA A 40 13.27 7.49 7.42
C ALA A 40 14.57 6.67 7.48
N GLY A 41 14.86 5.91 6.42
CA GLY A 41 15.99 5.00 6.32
C GLY A 41 15.70 3.56 6.75
N GLU A 42 14.64 3.33 7.53
CA GLU A 42 14.30 2.00 8.03
C GLU A 42 13.42 1.22 7.03
N PRO A 43 13.50 -0.12 7.01
CA PRO A 43 12.67 -0.94 6.14
C PRO A 43 11.21 -0.98 6.60
N LEU A 44 10.29 -1.03 5.65
CA LEU A 44 8.86 -1.11 5.91
C LEU A 44 8.17 -2.13 4.99
N ARG A 45 7.40 -3.04 5.59
CA ARG A 45 6.53 -3.97 4.85
C ARG A 45 5.06 -3.58 5.02
N VAL A 46 4.41 -3.32 3.91
CA VAL A 46 3.01 -2.92 3.85
C VAL A 46 2.23 -4.04 3.17
N LYS A 47 1.30 -4.67 3.89
CA LYS A 47 0.54 -5.84 3.42
C LYS A 47 -0.81 -5.37 2.89
N CYS A 48 -1.30 -5.92 1.78
CA CYS A 48 -2.62 -5.55 1.27
C CYS A 48 -3.73 -5.95 2.26
N ALA A 49 -4.58 -4.97 2.61
CA ALA A 49 -5.64 -5.15 3.60
C ALA A 49 -6.72 -6.16 3.21
N LEU A 50 -6.96 -6.31 1.90
CA LEU A 50 -7.89 -7.30 1.36
C LEU A 50 -7.65 -8.68 2.00
N PHE A 51 -6.41 -9.15 1.99
CA PHE A 51 -6.07 -10.53 2.36
C PHE A 51 -6.00 -10.82 3.87
N TYR A 52 -6.05 -9.80 4.74
CA TYR A 52 -6.01 -10.03 6.19
C TYR A 52 -7.26 -9.55 6.93
N SER A 53 -8.17 -8.82 6.27
CA SER A 53 -9.37 -8.28 6.92
C SER A 53 -10.64 -8.40 6.09
N TYR A 54 -10.60 -8.06 4.79
CA TYR A 54 -11.83 -7.78 4.04
C TYR A 54 -12.34 -8.92 3.17
N ILE A 55 -11.45 -9.75 2.62
CA ILE A 55 -11.83 -10.92 1.81
C ILE A 55 -11.36 -12.21 2.49
N ARG A 56 -12.10 -13.30 2.27
CA ARG A 56 -11.77 -14.63 2.82
C ARG A 56 -10.65 -15.33 2.04
N THR A 57 -10.55 -15.04 0.75
CA THR A 57 -9.58 -15.63 -0.16
C THR A 57 -8.19 -15.11 0.15
N ASN A 58 -7.19 -15.99 0.26
CA ASN A 58 -5.80 -15.58 0.44
C ASN A 58 -5.11 -15.22 -0.89
N TYR A 59 -3.89 -14.68 -0.82
CA TYR A 59 -3.16 -14.25 -2.02
C TYR A 59 -2.94 -15.39 -3.02
N SER A 60 -2.51 -16.55 -2.55
CA SER A 60 -2.24 -17.73 -3.40
C SER A 60 -3.49 -18.23 -4.10
N GLU A 61 -4.63 -18.27 -3.41
CA GLU A 61 -5.92 -18.63 -3.99
C GLU A 61 -6.38 -17.61 -5.04
N ALA A 62 -6.21 -16.31 -4.77
CA ALA A 62 -6.52 -15.26 -5.74
C ALA A 62 -5.64 -15.38 -7.00
N GLN A 63 -4.36 -15.71 -6.84
CA GLN A 63 -3.47 -16.00 -7.98
C GLN A 63 -3.92 -17.24 -8.76
N ASN A 64 -4.33 -18.32 -8.08
CA ASN A 64 -4.84 -19.53 -8.73
C ASN A 64 -6.13 -19.27 -9.52
N ALA A 65 -6.97 -18.34 -9.03
CA ALA A 65 -8.15 -17.85 -9.74
C ALA A 65 -7.82 -16.87 -10.88
N LYS A 66 -6.54 -16.70 -11.22
CA LYS A 66 -6.01 -15.80 -12.26
C LYS A 66 -6.24 -14.31 -12.00
N LEU A 67 -6.57 -13.92 -10.77
CA LEU A 67 -6.63 -12.51 -10.37
C LEU A 67 -5.23 -11.95 -10.17
N ARG A 68 -5.06 -10.67 -10.48
CA ARG A 68 -3.81 -9.92 -10.40
C ARG A 68 -3.94 -8.87 -9.31
N LEU A 69 -2.98 -8.87 -8.38
CA LEU A 69 -2.83 -7.81 -7.39
C LEU A 69 -2.04 -6.64 -7.99
N ILE A 70 -2.67 -5.48 -8.09
CA ILE A 70 -2.09 -4.24 -8.60
C ILE A 70 -2.06 -3.23 -7.44
N TRP A 71 -0.96 -2.49 -7.35
CA TRP A 71 -0.82 -1.43 -6.35
C TRP A 71 -0.82 -0.06 -7.01
N TYR A 72 -1.53 0.88 -6.39
CA TYR A 72 -1.56 2.29 -6.75
C TYR A 72 -1.09 3.12 -5.57
N ARG A 73 -0.59 4.31 -5.89
CA ARG A 73 -0.17 5.30 -4.92
C ARG A 73 -0.83 6.63 -5.26
N ASN A 74 -1.30 7.34 -4.24
CA ASN A 74 -1.76 8.71 -4.45
C ASN A 74 -0.57 9.65 -4.72
N LYS A 75 -0.74 10.54 -5.69
CA LYS A 75 0.21 11.59 -6.04
C LYS A 75 -0.58 12.86 -6.33
N GLY A 76 -0.66 13.74 -5.32
CA GLY A 76 -1.63 14.84 -5.34
C GLY A 76 -3.05 14.30 -5.35
N ASP A 77 -3.83 14.71 -6.35
CA ASP A 77 -5.25 14.35 -6.50
C ASP A 77 -5.49 13.08 -7.35
N SER A 78 -4.43 12.51 -7.94
CA SER A 78 -4.51 11.31 -8.80
C SER A 78 -3.91 10.07 -8.15
N GLU A 79 -4.47 8.89 -8.46
CA GLU A 79 -3.88 7.59 -8.11
C GLU A 79 -3.13 7.03 -9.33
N GLU A 80 -1.82 6.79 -9.19
CA GLU A 80 -0.96 6.25 -10.25
C GLU A 80 -0.54 4.82 -9.90
N PRO A 81 -0.46 3.90 -10.89
CA PRO A 81 0.05 2.55 -10.65
C PRO A 81 1.53 2.60 -10.24
N ILE A 82 1.89 1.79 -9.25
CA ILE A 82 3.27 1.72 -8.76
C ILE A 82 4.12 0.91 -9.74
N ILE A 83 5.21 1.53 -10.23
CA ILE A 83 6.23 0.84 -11.01
C ILE A 83 7.33 0.35 -10.06
N PHE A 84 7.43 -0.96 -9.89
CA PHE A 84 8.41 -1.59 -9.01
C PHE A 84 9.78 -1.67 -9.70
N SER A 85 10.75 -0.87 -9.24
CA SER A 85 12.13 -0.89 -9.73
C SER A 85 13.03 -1.87 -8.96
N GLY A 86 12.53 -2.51 -7.90
CA GLY A 86 13.20 -3.62 -7.20
C GLY A 86 14.32 -3.21 -6.23
N HIS A 87 14.98 -2.07 -6.44
CA HIS A 87 16.10 -1.63 -5.58
C HIS A 87 15.65 -1.09 -4.22
N ARG A 88 14.67 -0.17 -4.21
CA ARG A 88 14.15 0.45 -2.98
C ARG A 88 12.72 0.02 -2.66
N LEU A 89 11.87 -0.06 -3.70
CA LEU A 89 10.48 -0.46 -3.61
C LEU A 89 10.26 -1.73 -4.46
N SER A 90 9.84 -2.81 -3.81
CA SER A 90 9.55 -4.09 -4.46
C SER A 90 8.16 -4.60 -4.09
N LYS A 91 7.60 -5.45 -4.95
CA LYS A 91 6.39 -6.23 -4.65
C LYS A 91 6.81 -7.66 -4.31
N GLU A 92 6.37 -8.16 -3.16
CA GLU A 92 6.58 -9.54 -2.74
C GLU A 92 5.27 -10.13 -2.23
N GLY A 93 4.71 -11.08 -2.99
CA GLY A 93 3.40 -11.66 -2.70
C GLY A 93 2.30 -10.58 -2.64
N ASP A 94 1.61 -10.52 -1.50
CA ASP A 94 0.56 -9.55 -1.21
C ASP A 94 1.04 -8.26 -0.54
N SER A 95 2.35 -8.07 -0.47
CA SER A 95 2.98 -6.96 0.24
C SER A 95 3.84 -6.13 -0.71
N ILE A 96 3.95 -4.84 -0.42
CA ILE A 96 5.02 -3.98 -0.93
C ILE A 96 6.08 -3.82 0.17
N TRP A 97 7.34 -3.82 -0.25
CA TRP A 97 8.49 -3.63 0.60
C TRP A 97 9.23 -2.37 0.22
N PHE A 98 9.42 -1.52 1.23
CA PHE A 98 10.37 -0.44 1.22
C PHE A 98 11.63 -0.99 1.90
N ARG A 99 12.72 -1.12 1.16
CA ARG A 99 14.03 -1.49 1.72
C ARG A 99 14.61 -0.38 2.58
N SER A 100 14.28 0.85 2.23
CA SER A 100 14.55 2.08 2.96
C SER A 100 13.38 3.03 2.71
N ALA A 101 12.66 3.39 3.78
CA ALA A 101 11.54 4.31 3.72
C ALA A 101 12.03 5.77 3.65
N GLU A 102 11.41 6.56 2.80
CA GLU A 102 11.75 7.97 2.59
C GLU A 102 10.56 8.88 2.96
N MET A 103 10.81 10.18 3.10
CA MET A 103 9.76 11.17 3.37
C MET A 103 8.82 11.30 2.17
N GLU A 104 9.35 11.08 0.99
CA GLU A 104 8.65 11.03 -0.28
C GLU A 104 7.81 9.76 -0.42
N ASP A 105 7.81 8.82 0.55
CA ASP A 105 6.93 7.65 0.55
C ASP A 105 5.64 7.87 1.36
N ASN A 106 5.49 9.04 2.00
CA ASN A 106 4.25 9.39 2.69
C ASN A 106 3.05 9.35 1.74
N GLY A 107 1.94 8.76 2.18
CA GLY A 107 0.70 8.76 1.40
C GLY A 107 -0.18 7.53 1.59
N PHE A 108 -1.15 7.43 0.68
CA PHE A 108 -2.11 6.36 0.55
C PHE A 108 -1.68 5.35 -0.52
N TYR A 109 -1.68 4.08 -0.15
CA TYR A 109 -1.35 2.96 -1.02
C TYR A 109 -2.56 2.05 -1.17
N THR A 110 -3.06 1.97 -2.40
CA THR A 110 -4.25 1.20 -2.75
C THR A 110 -3.84 -0.14 -3.34
N CYS A 111 -4.42 -1.24 -2.85
CA CYS A 111 -4.27 -2.55 -3.46
C CYS A 111 -5.58 -2.99 -4.11
N VAL A 112 -5.51 -3.44 -5.37
CA VAL A 112 -6.67 -3.81 -6.19
C VAL A 112 -6.47 -5.21 -6.75
N LEU A 113 -7.52 -6.04 -6.71
CA LEU A 113 -7.56 -7.35 -7.37
C LEU A 113 -8.41 -7.28 -8.64
N ARG A 114 -7.88 -7.78 -9.76
CA ARG A 114 -8.55 -7.82 -11.07
C ARG A 114 -8.23 -9.09 -11.84
#